data_AF-A0A9X8ZJD2-F1
#
_entry.id   AF-A0A9X8ZJD2-F1
#
_cell.length_a   1.000
_cell.length_b   1.000
_cell.length_c   1.000
_cell.angle_alpha   90.00
_cell.angle_beta   90.00
_cell.angle_gamma   90.00
#
_symmetry.space_group_name_H-M   'P 1'
#
loop_
_entity.id
_entity.type
_entity.pdbx_description
1 polymer ?
#
loop_
_entity_poly.entity_id
_entity_poly.type
_entity_poly.pdbx_seq_one_letter_code
_entity_poly.pdbx_strand_id
1 'polypeptide(L)'
;MKMKWLALVLGTSLALAACGGNDDAADKEPAGENNETTTAGAGDAAKVYENKCSSCHAVNLEGGVGPNLTKVGSKLSKADIEKVIANGQGGMPKGIIQGKEASMVAEWLAGHK
;
A
#
# COMPACT_ATOMS: atom_id res chain seq x y z
N MET A 1 -14.31 -39.84 7.27
CA MET A 1 -14.33 -39.75 8.74
C MET A 1 -15.05 -38.46 9.15
N LYS A 2 -16.22 -38.61 9.80
CA LYS A 2 -16.80 -37.77 10.88
C LYS A 2 -16.59 -36.24 10.77
N MET A 3 -17.32 -35.57 9.88
CA MET A 3 -17.71 -34.17 10.09
C MET A 3 -18.94 -34.17 11.01
N LYS A 4 -18.79 -33.55 12.18
CA LYS A 4 -19.84 -33.39 13.18
C LYS A 4 -20.29 -31.94 13.19
N TRP A 5 -21.57 -31.78 13.54
CA TRP A 5 -22.24 -30.60 14.09
C TRP A 5 -23.07 -29.76 13.11
N LEU A 6 -24.35 -30.15 13.05
CA LEU A 6 -25.53 -29.31 12.80
C LEU A 6 -25.82 -28.41 14.02
N ALA A 7 -26.27 -27.17 13.79
CA ALA A 7 -27.27 -26.38 14.55
C ALA A 7 -27.22 -24.93 14.02
N LEU A 8 -28.15 -24.42 13.20
CA LEU A 8 -29.52 -23.96 13.51
C LEU A 8 -29.58 -22.94 14.65
N VAL A 9 -30.05 -21.72 14.33
CA VAL A 9 -30.78 -20.68 15.13
C VAL A 9 -30.41 -19.32 14.51
N LEU A 10 -31.18 -18.75 13.56
CA LEU A 10 -32.39 -17.91 13.75
C LEU A 10 -32.26 -16.90 14.91
N GLY A 11 -31.87 -15.66 14.61
CA GLY A 11 -31.76 -14.60 15.61
C GLY A 11 -31.79 -13.20 14.98
N THR A 12 -33.00 -12.79 14.60
CA THR A 12 -33.40 -11.42 14.28
C THR A 12 -33.00 -10.44 15.39
N SER A 13 -32.36 -9.32 15.09
CA SER A 13 -32.48 -8.07 15.86
C SER A 13 -31.98 -6.88 15.05
N LEU A 14 -32.96 -6.06 14.70
CA LEU A 14 -32.89 -4.74 14.10
C LEU A 14 -32.56 -3.73 15.20
N ALA A 15 -31.61 -2.80 14.98
CA ALA A 15 -31.58 -1.53 15.71
C ALA A 15 -30.89 -0.43 14.86
N LEU A 16 -31.72 0.50 14.38
CA LEU A 16 -31.36 1.83 13.87
C LEU A 16 -31.15 2.78 15.07
N ALA A 17 -30.08 3.59 15.07
CA ALA A 17 -29.91 4.92 15.70
C ALA A 17 -28.39 5.16 15.87
N ALA A 18 -27.78 6.33 15.65
CA ALA A 18 -28.29 7.69 15.58
C ALA A 18 -27.33 8.57 14.75
N CYS A 19 -27.91 9.60 14.12
CA CYS A 19 -27.23 10.82 13.71
C CYS A 19 -27.45 11.87 14.81
N GLY A 20 -26.40 12.63 15.16
CA GLY A 20 -26.40 13.71 16.16
C GLY A 20 -25.16 13.57 17.06
N GLY A 21 -24.36 14.58 17.36
CA GLY A 21 -24.36 16.01 17.08
C GLY A 21 -23.23 16.58 17.95
N ASN A 22 -22.41 17.47 17.37
CA ASN A 22 -21.71 18.61 17.98
C ASN A 22 -21.43 18.59 19.52
N ASP A 23 -20.15 18.51 19.94
CA ASP A 23 -19.44 19.52 20.77
C ASP A 23 -18.08 19.02 21.31
N ASP A 24 -17.07 19.87 21.10
CA ASP A 24 -15.80 20.08 21.83
C ASP A 24 -14.93 18.90 22.33
N ALA A 25 -13.73 18.79 21.75
CA ALA A 25 -12.49 18.72 22.52
C ALA A 25 -11.27 18.94 21.60
N ALA A 26 -10.55 20.03 21.86
CA ALA A 26 -9.16 20.15 21.50
C ALA A 26 -8.33 19.01 22.12
N ASP A 27 -7.14 18.84 21.55
CA ASP A 27 -6.00 18.07 22.05
C ASP A 27 -5.88 16.62 21.56
N LYS A 28 -5.02 16.50 20.54
CA LYS A 28 -3.88 15.54 20.40
C LYS A 28 -3.83 14.89 19.02
N GLU A 29 -3.07 15.52 18.15
CA GLU A 29 -2.08 14.80 17.34
C GLU A 29 -0.72 14.91 18.08
N PRO A 30 0.24 13.97 17.92
CA PRO A 30 0.35 13.11 16.75
C PRO A 30 0.58 11.63 17.06
N ALA A 31 0.50 10.87 15.96
CA ALA A 31 1.13 9.57 15.77
C ALA A 31 0.40 8.38 16.41
N GLY A 32 -0.25 7.61 15.54
CA GLY A 32 -0.61 6.25 15.89
C GLY A 32 -1.64 5.58 15.01
N GLU A 33 -1.84 5.99 13.76
CA GLU A 33 -2.80 5.31 12.90
C GLU A 33 -2.09 4.30 11.99
N ASN A 34 -2.16 3.06 12.47
CA ASN A 34 -2.41 1.85 11.70
C ASN A 34 -1.71 1.76 10.34
N ASN A 35 -0.40 1.50 10.38
CA ASN A 35 0.19 0.66 9.33
C ASN A 35 -0.32 -0.77 9.51
N GLU A 36 -1.60 -0.97 9.19
CA GLU A 36 -2.16 -2.23 8.76
C GLU A 36 -1.47 -2.53 7.42
N THR A 37 -0.20 -2.94 7.52
CA THR A 37 0.61 -3.44 6.42
C THR A 37 -0.16 -4.61 5.85
N THR A 38 -0.93 -4.28 4.82
CA THR A 38 -1.81 -5.15 4.10
C THR A 38 -0.92 -6.14 3.36
N THR A 39 -0.61 -7.26 4.02
CA THR A 39 0.13 -8.39 3.42
C THR A 39 -0.54 -8.88 2.14
N ALA A 40 -1.86 -8.67 2.01
CA ALA A 40 -2.62 -8.96 0.79
C ALA A 40 -2.24 -8.08 -0.43
N GLY A 41 -1.67 -6.88 -0.22
CA GLY A 41 -1.29 -5.96 -1.29
C GLY A 41 0.20 -6.04 -1.65
N ALA A 42 1.06 -6.46 -0.72
CA ALA A 42 2.49 -6.56 -0.95
C ALA A 42 2.86 -7.59 -2.04
N GLY A 43 2.12 -8.70 -2.12
CA GLY A 43 2.32 -9.71 -3.17
C GLY A 43 1.96 -9.21 -4.57
N ASP A 44 0.94 -8.37 -4.68
CA ASP A 44 0.55 -7.76 -5.95
C ASP A 44 1.51 -6.62 -6.35
N ALA A 45 1.96 -5.82 -5.37
CA ALA A 45 2.94 -4.77 -5.58
C ALA A 45 4.28 -5.31 -6.11
N ALA A 46 4.79 -6.38 -5.50
CA ALA A 46 6.05 -7.02 -5.91
C ALA A 46 5.95 -7.58 -7.34
N LYS A 47 4.82 -8.17 -7.72
CA LYS A 47 4.58 -8.64 -9.09
C LYS A 47 4.51 -7.50 -10.09
N VAL A 48 3.84 -6.39 -9.76
CA VAL A 48 3.81 -5.22 -10.64
C VAL A 48 5.22 -4.67 -10.82
N TYR A 49 5.98 -4.55 -9.73
CA TYR A 49 7.39 -4.15 -9.78
C TYR A 49 8.21 -5.07 -10.69
N GLU A 50 8.11 -6.39 -10.50
CA GLU A 50 8.84 -7.36 -11.31
C GLU A 50 8.52 -7.24 -12.79
N ASN A 51 7.24 -7.06 -13.15
CA ASN A 51 6.81 -6.98 -14.54
C ASN A 51 7.08 -5.63 -15.22
N LYS A 52 7.15 -4.52 -14.46
CA LYS A 52 7.14 -3.16 -15.00
C LYS A 52 8.40 -2.35 -14.71
N CYS A 53 9.15 -2.72 -13.68
CA CYS A 53 10.26 -1.93 -13.15
C CYS A 53 11.60 -2.68 -13.19
N SER A 54 11.58 -4.00 -13.07
CA SER A 54 12.78 -4.84 -12.94
C SER A 54 13.74 -4.76 -14.13
N SER A 55 13.24 -4.48 -15.33
CA SER A 55 14.09 -4.33 -16.53
C SER A 55 15.13 -3.21 -16.39
N CYS A 56 14.84 -2.21 -15.56
CA CYS A 56 15.74 -1.09 -15.30
C CYS A 56 16.38 -1.17 -13.90
N HIS A 57 15.60 -1.59 -12.90
CA HIS A 57 16.00 -1.55 -11.50
C HIS A 57 16.40 -2.92 -10.91
N ALA A 58 16.49 -3.95 -11.76
CA ALA A 58 16.69 -5.35 -11.41
C ALA A 58 15.53 -5.95 -10.57
N VAL A 59 15.39 -7.28 -10.63
CA VAL A 59 14.36 -8.00 -9.86
C VAL A 59 14.53 -7.80 -8.36
N ASN A 60 15.78 -7.68 -7.91
CA ASN A 60 16.16 -7.51 -6.51
C ASN A 60 16.39 -6.04 -6.10
N LEU A 61 15.92 -5.07 -6.89
CA LEU A 61 16.03 -3.64 -6.60
C LEU A 61 17.47 -3.08 -6.64
N GLU A 62 18.46 -3.89 -7.02
CA GLU A 62 19.86 -3.47 -6.95
C GLU A 62 20.24 -2.39 -7.97
N GLY A 63 19.37 -2.13 -8.94
CA GLY A 63 19.61 -1.19 -10.03
C GLY A 63 20.18 -1.87 -11.27
N GLY A 64 20.66 -1.04 -12.20
CA GLY A 64 21.26 -1.47 -13.46
C GLY A 64 21.26 -0.30 -14.41
N VAL A 65 20.22 -0.22 -15.25
CA VAL A 65 19.95 0.98 -16.07
C VAL A 65 19.42 2.11 -15.18
N GLY A 66 18.52 1.77 -14.26
CA GLY A 66 18.01 2.66 -13.23
C GLY A 66 18.82 2.56 -11.93
N PRO A 67 18.67 3.53 -11.01
CA PRO A 67 19.35 3.51 -9.73
C PRO A 67 18.90 2.36 -8.82
N ASN A 68 19.73 2.06 -7.83
CA ASN A 68 19.43 1.12 -6.75
C ASN A 68 18.25 1.62 -5.89
N LEU A 69 17.27 0.74 -5.65
CA LEU A 69 16.05 1.00 -4.88
C LEU A 69 15.95 0.19 -3.58
N THR A 70 16.97 -0.61 -3.21
CA THR A 70 16.91 -1.49 -2.02
C THR A 70 16.68 -0.74 -0.71
N LYS A 71 17.00 0.57 -0.68
CA LYS A 71 16.83 1.47 0.46
C LYS A 71 16.07 2.75 0.10
N VAL A 72 15.22 2.72 -0.93
CA VAL A 72 14.53 3.93 -1.40
C VAL A 72 13.60 4.51 -0.35
N GLY A 73 12.96 3.67 0.48
CA GLY A 73 12.10 4.07 1.59
C GLY A 73 12.82 4.76 2.74
N SER A 74 14.16 4.66 2.81
CA SER A 74 14.98 5.47 3.73
C SER A 74 15.27 6.88 3.19
N LYS A 75 15.08 7.10 1.89
CA LYS A 75 15.41 8.37 1.20
C LYS A 75 14.18 9.16 0.80
N LEU A 76 13.11 8.46 0.42
CA LEU A 76 11.88 9.04 -0.12
C LEU A 76 10.67 8.52 0.64
N SER A 77 9.68 9.39 0.81
CA SER A 77 8.36 8.98 1.31
C SER A 77 7.60 8.22 0.23
N LYS A 78 6.55 7.47 0.62
CA LYS A 78 5.59 6.87 -0.32
C LYS A 78 5.10 7.89 -1.35
N ALA A 79 4.67 9.07 -0.90
CA ALA A 79 4.11 10.09 -1.77
C ALA A 79 5.12 10.60 -2.81
N ASP A 80 6.40 10.70 -2.43
CA ASP A 80 7.46 11.10 -3.35
C ASP A 80 7.78 9.99 -4.35
N ILE A 81 7.82 8.73 -3.91
CA ILE A 81 7.99 7.57 -4.80
C ILE A 81 6.84 7.51 -5.81
N GLU A 82 5.59 7.69 -5.37
CA GLU A 82 4.41 7.68 -6.25
C GLU A 82 4.49 8.80 -7.30
N LYS A 83 4.91 10.00 -6.91
CA LYS A 83 5.13 11.12 -7.85
C LYS A 83 6.20 10.81 -8.88
N VAL A 84 7.31 10.19 -8.47
CA VAL A 84 8.38 9.78 -9.39
C VAL A 84 7.88 8.72 -10.37
N ILE A 85 7.12 7.72 -9.88
CA ILE A 85 6.52 6.69 -10.74
C ILE A 85 5.55 7.32 -11.76
N ALA A 86 4.69 8.24 -11.32
CA ALA A 86 3.69 8.86 -12.17
C ALA A 86 4.30 9.80 -13.23
N ASN A 87 5.26 10.63 -12.82
CA ASN A 87 5.81 11.71 -13.64
C ASN A 87 7.13 11.36 -14.33
N GLY A 88 7.74 10.23 -13.97
CA GLY A 88 9.11 9.92 -14.35
C GLY A 88 10.12 10.83 -13.63
N GLN A 89 11.40 10.50 -13.77
CA GLN A 89 12.50 11.32 -13.25
C GLN A 89 13.79 11.05 -14.02
N GLY A 90 14.42 12.10 -14.54
CA GLY A 90 15.64 11.97 -15.34
C GLY A 90 15.42 11.07 -16.55
N GLY A 91 16.11 9.93 -16.58
CA GLY A 91 15.96 8.91 -17.63
C GLY A 91 14.78 7.95 -17.44
N MET A 92 14.08 7.98 -16.31
CA MET A 92 12.90 7.15 -16.07
C MET A 92 11.67 7.75 -16.79
N PRO A 93 11.04 7.03 -17.74
CA PRO A 93 9.89 7.55 -18.46
C PRO A 93 8.66 7.63 -17.54
N LYS A 94 7.77 8.58 -17.86
CA LYS A 94 6.51 8.77 -17.14
C LYS A 94 5.46 7.75 -17.56
N GLY A 95 4.52 7.46 -16.66
CA GLY A 95 3.33 6.66 -16.99
C GLY A 95 3.57 5.17 -17.23
N ILE A 96 4.65 4.59 -16.68
CA ILE A 96 4.88 3.13 -16.69
C ILE A 96 3.73 2.40 -15.97
N ILE A 97 3.31 2.95 -14.84
CA ILE A 97 2.10 2.60 -14.08
C ILE A 97 1.50 3.88 -13.48
N GLN A 98 0.21 3.89 -13.16
CA GLN A 98 -0.50 5.06 -12.64
C GLN A 98 -1.59 4.69 -11.64
N GLY A 99 -2.15 5.70 -10.96
CA GLY A 99 -3.27 5.54 -10.05
C GLY A 99 -3.02 4.50 -8.95
N LYS A 100 -3.94 3.55 -8.79
CA LYS A 100 -3.89 2.54 -7.72
C LYS A 100 -2.65 1.65 -7.80
N GLU A 101 -2.16 1.33 -9.01
CA GLU A 101 -0.93 0.54 -9.17
C GLU A 101 0.30 1.32 -8.71
N ALA A 102 0.40 2.60 -9.10
CA ALA A 102 1.50 3.46 -8.69
C ALA A 102 1.54 3.64 -7.17
N SER A 103 0.39 3.88 -6.53
CA SER A 103 0.32 4.03 -5.07
C SER A 103 0.65 2.73 -4.33
N MET A 104 0.21 1.58 -4.86
CA MET A 104 0.52 0.26 -4.29
C MET A 104 2.02 -0.06 -4.36
N VAL A 105 2.66 0.17 -5.52
CA VAL A 105 4.10 -0.05 -5.67
C VAL A 105 4.90 0.96 -4.84
N ALA A 106 4.44 2.20 -4.74
CA ALA A 106 5.08 3.22 -3.92
C ALA A 106 5.05 2.88 -2.42
N GLU A 107 3.92 2.37 -1.92
CA GLU A 107 3.80 1.88 -0.54
C GLU A 107 4.81 0.75 -0.27
N TRP A 108 4.85 -0.22 -1.18
CA TRP A 108 5.76 -1.37 -1.05
C TRP A 108 7.23 -0.94 -1.09
N LEU A 109 7.62 -0.03 -2.00
CA LEU A 109 8.97 0.52 -2.08
C LEU A 109 9.33 1.38 -0.86
N ALA A 110 8.38 2.11 -0.27
CA ALA A 110 8.61 2.89 0.95
C ALA A 110 8.95 2.00 2.16
N GLY A 111 8.58 0.72 2.13
CA GLY A 111 8.98 -0.27 3.13
C GLY A 111 10.46 -0.72 3.04
N HIS A 112 11.15 -0.45 1.92
CA HIS A 112 12.53 -0.87 1.69
C HIS A 112 13.52 0.18 2.21
N LYS A 113 14.07 -0.05 3.41
CA LYS A 113 14.87 0.92 4.17
C LYS A 113 16.34 0.53 4.30
#